data_AF-A0A098QTC0-F1
#
_entry.id   AF-A0A098QTC0-F1
#
_cell.length_a   1.000
_cell.length_b   1.000
_cell.length_c   1.000
_cell.angle_alpha   90.00
_cell.angle_beta   90.00
_cell.angle_gamma   90.00
#
_symmetry.space_group_name_H-M   'P 1'
#
loop_
_entity.id
_entity.type
_entity.pdbx_description
1 polymer ?
#
loop_
_entity_poly.entity_id
_entity_poly.type
_entity_poly.pdbx_seq_one_letter_code
_entity_poly.pdbx_strand_id
1 'polypeptide(L)'
;MADLQLGRTEFGRPQDRGNLPSPEQVRSLLDEWVPNDRLRLHMEQLGDLMEAWARRQGLDEQTCWLWKATGLLHDADWDRWPEEHCRKIIEYGEAQHWDPRLLRGIASHSPRHFGVDPQSELERMIYAFDELSGFVHAVSLVRPGGYEGMAVKSVKKKLKEKSFAAQVNREEIADAAQKADIPMEELIQFIIQVQAG
;
A
#
# COMPACT_ATOMS: atom_id res chain seq x y z
N MET A 1 2.24 23.26 0.97
CA MET A 1 1.79 21.87 1.25
C MET A 1 2.07 21.62 2.71
N ALA A 2 1.16 20.95 3.42
CA ALA A 2 1.39 20.58 4.81
C ALA A 2 2.66 19.72 4.92
N ASP A 3 3.43 19.91 5.99
CA ASP A 3 4.57 19.06 6.28
C ASP A 3 4.05 17.75 6.88
N LEU A 4 4.05 16.70 6.06
CA LEU A 4 3.58 15.36 6.45
C LEU A 4 4.68 14.50 7.09
N GLN A 5 5.89 15.06 7.28
CA GLN A 5 6.98 14.34 7.91
C GLN A 5 6.58 13.91 9.34
N LEU A 6 6.78 12.63 9.64
CA LEU A 6 6.44 12.06 10.94
C LEU A 6 7.47 12.43 12.02
N GLY A 7 8.69 12.82 11.61
CA GLY A 7 9.76 13.26 12.51
C GLY A 7 10.32 12.16 13.43
N ARG A 8 9.98 10.90 13.18
CA ARG A 8 10.43 9.72 13.93
C ARG A 8 10.44 8.47 13.05
N THR A 9 11.18 7.46 13.46
CA THR A 9 11.30 6.17 12.77
C THR A 9 10.86 4.97 13.61
N GLU A 10 10.46 5.20 14.86
CA GLU A 10 9.94 4.16 15.75
C GLU A 10 8.46 4.42 16.05
N PHE A 11 7.65 3.36 15.93
CA PHE A 11 6.19 3.39 16.05
C PHE A 11 5.72 2.21 16.88
N GLY A 12 4.79 2.43 17.80
CA GLY A 12 4.30 1.41 18.72
C GLY A 12 5.35 0.95 19.74
N ARG A 13 5.03 -0.11 20.49
CA ARG A 13 5.93 -0.67 21.52
C ARG A 13 6.37 -2.08 21.12
N PRO A 14 7.65 -2.47 21.37
CA PRO A 14 8.12 -3.82 21.03
C PRO A 14 7.31 -4.96 21.65
N GLN A 15 6.73 -4.73 22.84
CA GLN A 15 5.88 -5.69 23.56
C GLN A 15 4.52 -5.95 22.89
N ASP A 16 4.07 -5.05 22.00
CA ASP A 16 2.79 -5.13 21.30
C ASP A 16 2.88 -6.01 20.04
N ARG A 17 4.04 -6.63 19.78
CA ARG A 17 4.27 -7.52 18.63
C ARG A 17 3.29 -8.69 18.64
N GLY A 18 2.62 -8.90 17.50
CA GLY A 18 1.58 -9.91 17.31
C GLY A 18 0.16 -9.40 17.57
N ASN A 19 -0.01 -8.21 18.18
CA ASN A 19 -1.32 -7.61 18.36
C ASN A 19 -1.79 -6.94 17.05
N LEU A 20 -2.51 -7.70 16.23
CA LEU A 20 -3.05 -7.22 14.96
C LEU A 20 -4.54 -6.91 15.10
N PRO A 21 -5.06 -5.88 14.41
CA PRO A 21 -6.50 -5.64 14.38
C PRO A 21 -7.22 -6.84 13.76
N SER A 22 -8.40 -7.19 14.28
CA SER A 22 -9.23 -8.23 13.67
C SER A 22 -9.78 -7.76 12.30
N PRO A 23 -10.19 -8.68 11.41
CA PRO A 23 -10.84 -8.32 10.15
C PRO A 23 -12.06 -7.41 10.32
N GLU A 24 -12.83 -7.61 11.40
CA GLU A 24 -13.99 -6.78 11.74
C GLU A 24 -13.55 -5.37 12.14
N GLN A 25 -12.49 -5.24 12.96
CA GLN A 25 -11.96 -3.93 13.34
C GLN A 25 -11.45 -3.15 12.12
N VAL A 26 -10.72 -3.82 11.21
CA VAL A 26 -10.27 -3.21 9.95
C VAL A 26 -11.48 -2.75 9.13
N ARG A 27 -12.47 -3.62 8.92
CA ARG A 27 -13.67 -3.27 8.14
C ARG A 27 -14.43 -2.10 8.74
N SER A 28 -14.68 -2.11 10.05
CA SER A 28 -15.36 -1.00 10.72
C SER A 28 -14.61 0.31 10.58
N LEU A 29 -13.27 0.28 10.66
CA LEU A 29 -12.46 1.48 10.46
C LEU A 29 -12.55 2.00 9.02
N LEU A 30 -12.51 1.12 8.01
CA LEU A 30 -12.64 1.53 6.61
C LEU A 30 -14.02 2.07 6.27
N ASP A 31 -15.08 1.43 6.79
CA ASP A 31 -16.45 1.91 6.63
C ASP A 31 -16.65 3.29 7.24
N GLU A 32 -16.00 3.54 8.38
CA GLU A 32 -16.09 4.81 9.06
C GLU A 32 -15.22 5.87 8.38
N TRP A 33 -13.92 5.61 8.21
CA TRP A 33 -12.92 6.63 7.89
C TRP A 33 -12.73 6.87 6.40
N VAL A 34 -13.10 5.92 5.54
CA VAL A 34 -12.87 5.97 4.09
C VAL A 34 -14.21 5.98 3.35
N PRO A 35 -14.95 7.11 3.35
CA PRO A 35 -16.23 7.23 2.63
C PRO A 35 -16.06 7.21 1.10
N ASN A 36 -14.85 7.39 0.56
CA ASN A 36 -14.60 7.33 -0.87
C ASN A 36 -14.43 5.89 -1.35
N ASP A 37 -15.43 5.37 -2.07
CA ASP A 37 -15.41 4.01 -2.63
C ASP A 37 -14.18 3.71 -3.50
N ARG A 38 -13.62 4.71 -4.20
CA ARG A 38 -12.42 4.51 -5.03
C ARG A 38 -11.17 4.33 -4.19
N LEU A 39 -11.04 5.09 -3.10
CA LEU A 39 -9.93 4.92 -2.17
C LEU A 39 -10.05 3.59 -1.43
N ARG A 40 -11.27 3.23 -1.01
CA ARG A 40 -11.51 1.92 -0.38
C ARG A 40 -11.14 0.77 -1.32
N LEU A 41 -11.53 0.84 -2.59
CA LEU A 41 -11.13 -0.15 -3.60
C LEU A 41 -9.60 -0.24 -3.77
N HIS A 42 -8.90 0.90 -3.79
CA HIS A 42 -7.43 0.94 -3.83
C HIS A 42 -6.82 0.22 -2.63
N MET A 43 -7.29 0.52 -1.43
CA MET A 43 -6.82 -0.09 -0.19
C MET A 43 -7.11 -1.60 -0.13
N GLU A 44 -8.29 -2.04 -0.60
CA GLU A 44 -8.64 -3.46 -0.75
C GLU A 44 -7.69 -4.17 -1.71
N GLN A 45 -7.46 -3.60 -2.89
CA GLN A 45 -6.53 -4.13 -3.88
C GLN A 45 -5.10 -4.22 -3.33
N LEU A 46 -4.62 -3.19 -2.62
CA LEU A 46 -3.29 -3.20 -2.01
C LEU A 46 -3.19 -4.24 -0.89
N GLY A 47 -4.24 -4.38 -0.07
CA GLY A 47 -4.35 -5.43 0.94
C GLY A 47 -4.22 -6.84 0.34
N ASP A 48 -4.92 -7.11 -0.76
CA ASP A 48 -4.86 -8.40 -1.46
C ASP A 48 -3.49 -8.65 -2.11
N LEU A 49 -2.85 -7.62 -2.67
CA LEU A 49 -1.48 -7.71 -3.19
C LEU A 49 -0.48 -8.07 -2.09
N MET A 50 -0.58 -7.40 -0.95
CA MET A 50 0.29 -7.64 0.20
C MET A 50 0.08 -9.05 0.77
N GLU A 51 -1.16 -9.51 0.89
CA GLU A 51 -1.46 -10.88 1.33
C GLU A 51 -0.91 -11.92 0.34
N ALA A 52 -1.18 -11.75 -0.94
CA ALA A 52 -0.75 -12.67 -1.98
C ALA A 52 0.78 -12.78 -2.04
N TRP A 53 1.49 -11.67 -1.83
CA TRP A 53 2.96 -11.68 -1.80
C TRP A 53 3.48 -12.42 -0.56
N ALA A 54 2.93 -12.13 0.62
CA ALA A 54 3.29 -12.84 1.85
C ALA A 54 3.09 -14.36 1.72
N ARG A 55 1.97 -14.78 1.11
CA ARG A 55 1.68 -16.20 0.83
C ARG A 55 2.66 -16.81 -0.17
N ARG A 56 3.03 -16.07 -1.23
CA ARG A 56 4.06 -16.50 -2.21
C ARG A 56 5.42 -16.75 -1.54
N GLN A 57 5.74 -15.98 -0.50
CA GLN A 57 6.98 -16.13 0.29
C GLN A 57 6.90 -17.26 1.33
N GLY A 58 5.75 -17.94 1.46
CA GLY A 58 5.57 -19.04 2.42
C GLY A 58 5.47 -18.58 3.87
N LEU A 59 5.06 -17.34 4.12
CA LEU A 59 4.85 -16.81 5.46
C LEU A 59 3.62 -17.45 6.12
N ASP A 60 3.59 -17.49 7.45
CA ASP A 60 2.46 -18.02 8.21
C ASP A 60 1.21 -17.12 8.10
N GLU A 61 0.04 -17.66 8.45
CA GLU A 61 -1.25 -16.95 8.33
C GLU A 61 -1.31 -15.63 9.12
N GLN A 62 -0.70 -15.59 10.32
CA GLN A 62 -0.70 -14.37 11.12
C GLN A 62 0.17 -13.29 10.47
N THR A 63 1.32 -13.69 9.90
CA THR A 63 2.17 -12.77 9.13
C THR A 63 1.52 -12.35 7.82
N CYS A 64 0.81 -13.24 7.11
CA CYS A 64 0.03 -12.87 5.92
C CYS A 64 -1.06 -11.84 6.26
N TRP A 65 -1.75 -12.00 7.41
CA TRP A 65 -2.71 -11.03 7.88
C TRP A 65 -2.06 -9.68 8.24
N LEU A 66 -0.88 -9.67 8.87
CA LEU A 66 -0.12 -8.43 9.10
C LEU A 66 0.13 -7.67 7.79
N TRP A 67 0.55 -8.36 6.73
CA TRP A 67 0.78 -7.76 5.42
C TRP A 67 -0.52 -7.21 4.83
N LYS A 68 -1.59 -8.00 4.85
CA LYS A 68 -2.91 -7.59 4.38
C LYS A 68 -3.43 -6.37 5.11
N ALA A 69 -3.42 -6.39 6.44
CA ALA A 69 -3.90 -5.31 7.28
C ALA A 69 -3.08 -4.02 7.07
N THR A 70 -1.78 -4.13 6.81
CA THR A 70 -0.95 -2.96 6.46
C THR A 70 -1.44 -2.32 5.16
N GLY A 71 -1.65 -3.11 4.10
CA GLY A 71 -2.19 -2.61 2.83
C GLY A 71 -3.61 -2.05 2.96
N LEU A 72 -4.47 -2.73 3.74
CA LEU A 72 -5.83 -2.28 4.01
C LEU A 72 -5.91 -0.98 4.81
N LEU A 73 -4.87 -0.58 5.55
CA LEU A 73 -4.95 0.55 6.49
C LEU A 73 -4.05 1.73 6.13
N HIS A 74 -3.17 1.60 5.12
CA HIS A 74 -2.14 2.60 4.82
C HIS A 74 -2.69 4.03 4.62
N ASP A 75 -3.83 4.14 3.93
CA ASP A 75 -4.52 5.39 3.62
C ASP A 75 -5.78 5.64 4.46
N ALA A 76 -5.98 4.90 5.55
CA ALA A 76 -7.24 4.94 6.29
C ALA A 76 -7.61 6.33 6.84
N ASP A 77 -6.64 7.21 7.08
CA ASP A 77 -6.86 8.59 7.53
C ASP A 77 -6.89 9.64 6.41
N TRP A 78 -6.66 9.26 5.15
CA TRP A 78 -6.53 10.19 4.03
C TRP A 78 -7.79 11.03 3.78
N ASP A 79 -8.96 10.39 3.66
CA ASP A 79 -10.21 11.09 3.30
C ASP A 79 -10.63 12.12 4.35
N ARG A 80 -10.46 11.79 5.64
CA ARG A 80 -10.92 12.62 6.76
C ARG A 80 -9.87 13.63 7.23
N TRP A 81 -8.58 13.27 7.15
CA TRP A 81 -7.48 14.07 7.67
C TRP A 81 -6.30 14.17 6.67
N PRO A 82 -6.51 14.67 5.44
CA PRO A 82 -5.47 14.68 4.41
C PRO A 82 -4.24 15.54 4.78
N GLU A 83 -4.41 16.57 5.62
CA GLU A 83 -3.31 17.42 6.11
C GLU A 83 -2.53 16.80 7.28
N GLU A 84 -3.08 15.75 7.90
CA GLU A 84 -2.45 15.05 9.00
C GLU A 84 -2.05 13.62 8.65
N HIS A 85 -2.38 13.13 7.45
CA HIS A 85 -1.93 11.83 6.96
C HIS A 85 -0.40 11.77 6.92
N CYS A 86 0.28 10.76 7.45
CA CYS A 86 -0.20 9.47 7.97
C CYS A 86 -0.27 9.43 9.52
N ARG A 87 -0.27 10.59 10.19
CA ARG A 87 -0.17 10.71 11.64
C ARG A 87 -1.40 10.14 12.37
N LYS A 88 -2.61 10.33 11.85
CA LYS A 88 -3.85 9.96 12.55
C LYS A 88 -4.01 8.45 12.66
N ILE A 89 -3.76 7.71 11.57
CA ILE A 89 -3.84 6.25 11.62
C ILE A 89 -2.76 5.66 12.51
N ILE A 90 -1.56 6.25 12.53
CA ILE A 90 -0.46 5.84 13.41
C ILE A 90 -0.83 6.07 14.88
N GLU A 91 -1.30 7.27 15.24
CA GLU A 91 -1.72 7.59 16.61
C GLU A 91 -2.86 6.69 17.08
N TYR A 92 -3.84 6.41 16.21
CA TYR A 92 -4.92 5.49 16.50
C TYR A 92 -4.39 4.08 16.78
N GLY A 93 -3.54 3.56 15.90
CA GLY A 93 -2.98 2.22 16.07
C GLY A 93 -2.09 2.09 17.30
N GLU A 94 -1.32 3.12 17.66
CA GLU A 94 -0.57 3.14 18.92
C GLU A 94 -1.47 3.12 20.15
N ALA A 95 -2.59 3.84 20.12
CA ALA A 95 -3.60 3.81 21.18
C ALA A 95 -4.31 2.44 21.29
N GLN A 96 -4.42 1.70 20.18
CA GLN A 96 -4.92 0.32 20.15
C GLN A 96 -3.85 -0.73 20.44
N HIS A 97 -2.61 -0.32 20.75
CA HIS A 97 -1.47 -1.22 20.95
C HIS A 97 -1.19 -2.13 19.75
N TRP A 98 -1.38 -1.64 18.52
CA TRP A 98 -1.11 -2.45 17.33
C TRP A 98 0.37 -2.79 17.17
N ASP A 99 0.61 -3.91 16.49
CA ASP A 99 1.94 -4.43 16.19
C ASP A 99 2.81 -3.31 15.57
N PRO A 100 4.01 -3.04 16.13
CA PRO A 100 4.89 -2.00 15.62
C PRO A 100 5.30 -2.21 14.15
N ARG A 101 5.28 -3.45 13.66
CA ARG A 101 5.54 -3.77 12.23
C ARG A 101 4.43 -3.27 11.32
N LEU A 102 3.18 -3.35 11.76
CA LEU A 102 2.03 -2.83 11.02
C LEU A 102 2.12 -1.32 10.91
N LEU A 103 2.36 -0.65 12.04
CA LEU A 103 2.49 0.81 12.11
C LEU A 103 3.67 1.31 11.27
N ARG A 104 4.82 0.65 11.34
CA ARG A 104 5.98 1.03 10.55
C ARG A 104 5.77 0.78 9.06
N GLY A 105 5.10 -0.31 8.68
CA GLY A 105 4.66 -0.58 7.31
C GLY A 105 3.82 0.58 6.77
N ILE A 106 2.77 0.97 7.50
CA ILE A 106 1.94 2.13 7.19
C ILE A 106 2.79 3.40 7.10
N ALA A 107 3.63 3.71 8.09
CA ALA A 107 4.43 4.94 8.08
C ALA A 107 5.44 5.04 6.91
N SER A 108 5.83 3.92 6.33
CA SER A 108 6.87 3.84 5.29
C SER A 108 6.36 3.79 3.85
N HIS A 109 5.03 3.76 3.64
CA HIS A 109 4.47 3.54 2.30
C HIS A 109 4.74 4.69 1.32
N SER A 110 4.98 5.92 1.82
CA SER A 110 5.52 7.02 1.01
C SER A 110 6.68 7.74 1.72
N PRO A 111 7.93 7.28 1.54
CA PRO A 111 9.09 7.80 2.27
C PRO A 111 9.37 9.28 1.97
N ARG A 112 9.07 9.75 0.76
CA ARG A 112 9.23 11.17 0.38
C ARG A 112 8.25 12.07 1.14
N HIS A 113 7.06 11.58 1.47
CA HIS A 113 6.04 12.35 2.18
C HIS A 113 6.21 12.26 3.71
N PHE A 114 6.48 11.07 4.25
CA PHE A 114 6.47 10.85 5.71
C PHE A 114 7.85 10.84 6.36
N GLY A 115 8.93 10.77 5.59
CA GLY A 115 10.30 10.76 6.12
C GLY A 115 10.73 9.43 6.72
N VAL A 116 10.06 8.34 6.36
CA VAL A 116 10.34 7.00 6.89
C VAL A 116 10.76 6.09 5.75
N ASP A 117 12.06 5.83 5.64
CA ASP A 117 12.59 4.90 4.65
C ASP A 117 12.16 3.44 4.95
N PRO A 118 11.74 2.67 3.93
CA PRO A 118 11.39 1.26 4.09
C PRO A 118 12.63 0.41 4.36
N GLN A 119 12.56 -0.42 5.40
CA GLN A 119 13.68 -1.25 5.87
C GLN A 119 13.42 -2.75 5.73
N SER A 120 12.26 -3.22 6.17
CA SER A 120 11.87 -4.63 6.07
C SER A 120 11.31 -4.98 4.69
N GLU A 121 11.13 -6.28 4.41
CA GLU A 121 10.50 -6.72 3.16
C GLU A 121 9.06 -6.22 3.05
N LEU A 122 8.27 -6.28 4.13
CA LEU A 122 6.90 -5.73 4.18
C LEU A 122 6.89 -4.25 3.77
N GLU A 123 7.78 -3.44 4.35
CA GLU A 123 7.88 -2.00 4.07
C GLU A 123 8.28 -1.73 2.61
N ARG A 124 9.21 -2.51 2.06
CA ARG A 124 9.62 -2.36 0.66
C ARG A 124 8.51 -2.76 -0.30
N MET A 125 7.75 -3.81 0.03
CA MET A 125 6.68 -4.30 -0.84
C MET A 125 5.45 -3.40 -0.82
N ILE A 126 5.06 -2.84 0.33
CA ILE A 126 3.96 -1.86 0.34
C ILE A 126 4.33 -0.62 -0.48
N TYR A 127 5.57 -0.13 -0.34
CA TYR A 127 6.04 0.99 -1.15
C TYR A 127 6.08 0.65 -2.66
N ALA A 128 6.51 -0.56 -3.02
CA ALA A 128 6.56 -1.00 -4.42
C ALA A 128 5.18 -1.21 -5.04
N PHE A 129 4.19 -1.60 -4.24
CA PHE A 129 2.85 -1.90 -4.74
C PHE A 129 1.91 -0.73 -4.73
N ASP A 130 1.96 0.17 -3.76
CA ASP A 130 0.97 1.23 -3.56
C ASP A 130 0.70 2.04 -4.85
N GLU A 131 1.64 2.91 -5.23
CA GLU A 131 1.51 3.78 -6.40
C GLU A 131 1.38 3.00 -7.72
N LEU A 132 2.07 1.87 -7.83
CA LEU A 132 2.07 1.05 -9.06
C LEU A 132 0.73 0.32 -9.26
N SER A 133 0.07 -0.13 -8.19
CA SER A 133 -1.21 -0.84 -8.26
C SER A 133 -2.34 0.09 -8.71
N GLY A 134 -2.37 1.32 -8.19
CA GLY A 134 -3.28 2.37 -8.66
C GLY A 134 -3.06 2.71 -10.13
N PHE A 135 -1.79 2.73 -10.58
CA PHE A 135 -1.47 2.93 -11.99
C PHE A 135 -1.96 1.78 -12.87
N VAL A 136 -1.73 0.52 -12.48
CA VAL A 136 -2.21 -0.65 -13.23
C VAL A 136 -3.74 -0.68 -13.27
N HIS A 137 -4.41 -0.35 -12.17
CA HIS A 137 -5.86 -0.21 -12.12
C HIS A 137 -6.35 0.86 -13.11
N ALA A 138 -5.72 2.04 -13.17
CA ALA A 138 -6.07 3.06 -14.15
C ALA A 138 -5.92 2.55 -15.61
N VAL A 139 -4.89 1.75 -15.89
CA VAL A 139 -4.72 1.11 -17.21
C VAL A 139 -5.86 0.13 -17.50
N SER A 140 -6.37 -0.58 -16.49
CA SER A 140 -7.48 -1.52 -16.65
C SER A 140 -8.77 -0.79 -17.04
N LEU A 141 -9.05 0.36 -16.40
CA LEU A 141 -10.27 1.15 -16.64
C LEU A 141 -10.41 1.68 -18.08
N VAL A 142 -9.31 1.85 -18.81
CA VAL A 142 -9.32 2.32 -20.21
C VAL A 142 -9.24 1.20 -21.23
N ARG A 143 -9.19 -0.07 -20.80
CA ARG A 143 -9.16 -1.24 -21.68
C ARG A 143 -10.57 -1.86 -21.78
N PRO A 144 -11.02 -2.26 -22.98
CA PRO A 144 -12.29 -2.99 -23.13
C PRO A 144 -12.36 -4.28 -22.29
N GLY A 145 -11.23 -4.97 -22.10
CA GLY A 145 -11.14 -6.20 -21.31
C GLY A 145 -10.69 -6.00 -19.85
N GLY A 146 -10.64 -4.77 -19.33
CA GLY A 146 -10.23 -4.53 -17.94
C GLY A 146 -8.82 -5.03 -17.64
N TYR A 147 -8.68 -6.00 -16.74
CA TYR A 147 -7.43 -6.73 -16.48
C TYR A 147 -7.21 -7.93 -17.40
N GLU A 148 -8.28 -8.50 -17.97
CA GLU A 148 -8.22 -9.69 -18.81
C GLU A 148 -7.33 -9.44 -20.04
N GLY A 149 -6.39 -10.34 -20.28
CA GLY A 149 -5.40 -10.23 -21.35
C GLY A 149 -4.50 -8.99 -21.27
N MET A 150 -4.39 -8.33 -20.11
CA MET A 150 -3.49 -7.19 -19.94
C MET A 150 -2.04 -7.67 -20.02
N ALA A 151 -1.29 -7.18 -21.01
CA ALA A 151 0.13 -7.50 -21.14
C ALA A 151 0.99 -6.48 -20.39
N VAL A 152 2.04 -6.94 -19.70
CA VAL A 152 3.06 -6.10 -19.02
C VAL A 152 3.58 -4.98 -19.93
N LYS A 153 3.85 -5.30 -21.21
CA LYS A 153 4.32 -4.31 -22.20
C LYS A 153 3.36 -3.13 -22.39
N SER A 154 2.06 -3.35 -22.27
CA SER A 154 1.03 -2.31 -22.43
C SER A 154 1.03 -1.35 -21.24
N VAL A 155 1.16 -1.88 -20.01
CA VAL A 155 1.33 -1.07 -18.80
C VAL A 155 2.62 -0.25 -18.87
N LYS A 156 3.75 -0.88 -19.21
CA LYS A 156 5.03 -0.18 -19.37
C LYS A 156 4.98 0.93 -20.42
N LYS A 157 4.26 0.72 -21.52
CA LYS A 157 4.05 1.76 -22.53
C LYS A 157 3.28 2.94 -21.93
N LYS A 158 2.18 2.67 -21.22
CA LYS A 158 1.39 3.69 -20.53
C LYS A 158 2.19 4.44 -19.47
N LEU A 159 3.07 3.76 -18.73
CA LEU A 159 3.88 4.39 -17.68
C LEU A 159 4.79 5.51 -18.24
N LYS A 160 5.23 5.37 -19.51
CA LYS A 160 6.00 6.40 -20.24
C LYS A 160 5.13 7.56 -20.75
N GLU A 161 3.82 7.38 -20.85
CA GLU A 161 2.87 8.42 -21.27
C GLU A 161 2.56 9.33 -20.07
N LYS A 162 3.29 10.42 -19.90
CA LYS A 162 3.15 11.33 -18.74
C LYS A 162 1.76 11.95 -18.60
N SER A 163 0.99 12.07 -19.69
CA SER A 163 -0.37 12.60 -19.66
C SER A 163 -1.40 11.61 -19.11
N PHE A 164 -1.12 10.31 -19.16
CA PHE A 164 -2.02 9.27 -18.66
C PHE A 164 -1.81 9.09 -17.15
N ALA A 165 -2.86 9.15 -16.33
CA ALA A 165 -2.72 9.11 -14.86
C ALA A 165 -1.65 10.12 -14.39
N ALA A 166 -1.81 11.39 -14.78
CA ALA A 166 -0.78 12.42 -14.58
C ALA A 166 -0.44 12.72 -13.10
N GLN A 167 -1.33 12.35 -12.18
CA GLN A 167 -1.11 12.45 -10.74
C GLN A 167 -0.12 11.42 -10.21
N VAL A 168 0.14 10.34 -10.97
CA VAL A 168 1.02 9.26 -10.51
C VAL A 168 2.49 9.70 -10.51
N ASN A 169 3.22 9.42 -9.43
CA ASN A 169 4.63 9.72 -9.30
C ASN A 169 5.51 8.59 -9.86
N ARG A 170 5.96 8.74 -11.11
CA ARG A 170 6.83 7.74 -11.77
C ARG A 170 8.21 7.61 -11.13
N GLU A 171 8.71 8.65 -10.48
CA GLU A 171 10.00 8.59 -9.80
C GLU A 171 9.90 7.73 -8.55
N GLU A 172 8.80 7.84 -7.81
CA GLU A 172 8.53 6.97 -6.65
C GLU A 172 8.32 5.53 -7.07
N ILE A 173 7.58 5.27 -8.15
CA ILE A 173 7.46 3.91 -8.72
C ILE A 173 8.83 3.32 -9.04
N ALA A 174 9.73 4.10 -9.64
CA ALA A 174 11.08 3.65 -9.98
C ALA A 174 11.96 3.41 -8.75
N ASP A 175 11.92 4.33 -7.78
CA ASP A 175 12.65 4.21 -6.50
C ASP A 175 12.16 3.01 -5.69
N ALA A 176 10.85 2.80 -5.60
CA ALA A 176 10.25 1.69 -4.88
C ALA A 176 10.63 0.33 -5.48
N ALA A 177 10.59 0.19 -6.81
CA ALA A 177 11.04 -1.02 -7.49
C ALA A 177 12.54 -1.29 -7.25
N GLN A 178 13.38 -0.23 -7.23
CA GLN A 178 14.80 -0.36 -6.91
C GLN A 178 15.01 -0.81 -5.46
N LYS A 179 14.30 -0.22 -4.49
CA LYS A 179 14.40 -0.57 -3.06
C LYS A 179 13.90 -2.00 -2.79
N ALA A 180 12.89 -2.45 -3.51
CA ALA A 180 12.40 -3.82 -3.44
C ALA A 180 13.38 -4.83 -4.06
N ASP A 181 14.32 -4.38 -4.91
CA ASP A 181 15.22 -5.22 -5.70
C ASP A 181 14.47 -6.23 -6.59
N ILE A 182 13.35 -5.78 -7.18
CA ILE A 182 12.49 -6.59 -8.06
C ILE A 182 12.35 -5.88 -9.41
N PRO A 183 12.49 -6.60 -10.54
CA PRO A 183 12.23 -6.04 -11.86
C PRO A 183 10.81 -5.47 -11.98
N MET A 184 10.68 -4.29 -12.57
CA MET A 184 9.39 -3.61 -12.81
C MET A 184 8.38 -4.52 -13.53
N GLU A 185 8.85 -5.35 -14.47
CA GLU A 185 8.05 -6.33 -15.18
C GLU A 185 7.42 -7.37 -14.27
N GLU A 186 8.15 -7.83 -13.26
CA GLU A 186 7.66 -8.82 -12.31
C GLU A 186 6.61 -8.19 -11.38
N LEU A 187 6.85 -6.97 -10.89
CA LEU A 187 5.87 -6.23 -10.09
C LEU A 187 4.57 -6.01 -10.89
N ILE A 188 4.66 -5.51 -12.12
CA ILE A 188 3.49 -5.32 -12.98
C ILE A 188 2.77 -6.65 -13.25
N GLN A 189 3.52 -7.72 -13.56
CA GLN A 189 2.92 -9.02 -13.84
C GLN A 189 2.17 -9.57 -12.63
N PHE A 190 2.76 -9.44 -11.44
CA PHE A 190 2.16 -9.86 -10.19
C PHE A 190 0.89 -9.06 -9.89
N ILE A 191 0.95 -7.74 -10.03
CA ILE A 191 -0.20 -6.85 -9.81
C ILE A 191 -1.36 -7.21 -10.74
N ILE A 192 -1.09 -7.40 -12.04
CA ILE A 192 -2.11 -7.82 -13.02
C ILE A 192 -2.75 -9.14 -12.60
N GLN A 193 -1.97 -10.13 -12.14
CA GLN A 193 -2.48 -11.44 -11.77
C GLN A 193 -3.39 -11.39 -10.56
N VAL A 194 -3.02 -10.63 -9.53
CA VAL A 194 -3.79 -10.54 -8.28
C VAL A 194 -5.04 -9.68 -8.47
N GLN A 195 -4.95 -8.50 -9.08
CA GLN A 195 -6.10 -7.60 -9.25
C GLN A 195 -7.10 -8.07 -10.34
N ALA A 196 -6.74 -9.07 -11.14
CA ALA A 196 -7.66 -9.68 -12.12
C ALA A 196 -8.60 -10.72 -11.52
N GLY A 197 -8.25 -11.30 -10.36
CA GLY A 197 -9.04 -12.29 -9.63
C GLY A 197 -10.02 -11.64 -8.67
#